data_AF-A0A2N3LPG0-F1
#
_entry.id   AF-A0A2N3LPG0-F1
#
_cell.length_a   1.000
_cell.length_b   1.000
_cell.length_c   1.000
_cell.angle_alpha   90.00
_cell.angle_beta   90.00
_cell.angle_gamma   90.00
#
_symmetry.space_group_name_H-M   'P 1'
#
loop_
_entity.id
_entity.type
_entity.pdbx_description
1 polymer ?
#
loop_
_entity_poly.entity_id
_entity_poly.type
_entity_poly.pdbx_seq_one_letter_code
_entity_poly.pdbx_strand_id
1 'polypeptide(L)'
;MEAILLGIIVILLVVSVYFAYRYFSLKRHHINKEILNGMKEIAAGNIANKVNEKSSDHTVFNKLIEFFSHVRETFFSFSKNVHEIGENIAETGEYASEKADIVRAAIDEVGRGLQKQLVATEESAASMEEMAQAIEDLSVRSNQISEQSNTTLALTQEGNVKLKDSLEKMEQFNQTIHKTFDAINKLGEKSHEIGMIVKVITGISEQINLLALNAAIEAARAGEHGKGFAVVADEVRKLAEQSRQSSSEVSNIVKNIQEETEIVVQSMQQGTEEFNVTNKTIVEVGSMFEKIVSTTKIIAENNENTSASTEELSSATQQIMTAIVEIASISRESVEMFEELIEISDDELQTMEKLVQEAKDLVEIKNEVDKLLSWNDRIKMAKA
;
A
#
# COMPACT_ATOMS: atom_id res chain seq x y z
N MET A 1 -35.37 119.46 84.91
CA MET A 1 -34.60 118.60 83.98
C MET A 1 -35.07 117.15 83.96
N GLU A 2 -35.67 116.62 85.04
CA GLU A 2 -36.10 115.20 85.10
C GLU A 2 -37.26 114.84 84.14
N ALA A 3 -38.20 115.75 83.88
CA ALA A 3 -39.35 115.47 82.99
C ALA A 3 -38.95 115.29 81.50
N ILE A 4 -37.89 115.95 81.05
CA ILE A 4 -37.40 115.84 79.65
C ILE A 4 -36.67 114.50 79.44
N LEU A 5 -35.96 114.02 80.46
CA LEU A 5 -35.24 112.75 80.40
C LEU A 5 -36.19 111.55 80.29
N LEU A 6 -37.32 111.59 81.03
CA LEU A 6 -38.36 110.56 80.98
C LEU A 6 -39.04 110.48 79.61
N GLY A 7 -39.30 111.61 78.95
CA GLY A 7 -39.91 111.65 77.61
C GLY A 7 -39.03 111.00 76.54
N ILE A 8 -37.71 111.20 76.60
CA ILE A 8 -36.75 110.62 75.65
C ILE A 8 -36.66 109.10 75.81
N ILE A 9 -36.70 108.60 77.07
CA ILE A 9 -36.67 107.16 77.36
C ILE A 9 -37.91 106.45 76.80
N VAL A 10 -39.10 107.06 76.93
CA VAL A 10 -40.34 106.49 76.40
C VAL A 10 -40.32 106.45 74.87
N ILE A 11 -39.83 107.49 74.20
CA ILE A 11 -39.73 107.50 72.73
C ILE A 11 -38.74 106.43 72.24
N LEU A 12 -37.58 106.29 72.88
CA LEU A 12 -36.60 105.25 72.53
C LEU A 12 -37.15 103.83 72.76
N LEU A 13 -37.96 103.62 73.80
CA LEU A 13 -38.64 102.34 74.03
C LEU A 13 -39.70 102.05 72.97
N VAL A 14 -40.51 103.04 72.58
CA VAL A 14 -41.52 102.85 71.53
C VAL A 14 -40.86 102.58 70.17
N VAL A 15 -39.78 103.29 69.85
CA VAL A 15 -39.02 103.08 68.62
C VAL A 15 -38.33 101.73 68.63
N SER A 16 -37.71 101.31 69.74
CA SER A 16 -37.07 100.00 69.84
C SER A 16 -38.09 98.86 69.78
N VAL A 17 -39.25 99.01 70.40
CA VAL A 17 -40.36 98.03 70.31
C VAL A 17 -40.93 98.01 68.89
N TYR A 18 -41.07 99.15 68.22
CA TYR A 18 -41.52 99.22 66.83
C TYR A 18 -40.53 98.53 65.88
N PHE A 19 -39.23 98.79 66.03
CA PHE A 19 -38.19 98.13 65.24
C PHE A 19 -38.03 96.66 65.59
N ALA A 20 -38.16 96.27 66.86
CA ALA A 20 -38.15 94.86 67.28
C ALA A 20 -39.37 94.12 66.74
N TYR A 21 -40.57 94.73 66.78
CA TYR A 21 -41.78 94.17 66.19
C TYR A 21 -41.66 94.04 64.67
N ARG A 22 -41.13 95.06 63.97
CA ARG A 22 -40.85 95.00 62.52
C ARG A 22 -39.79 93.95 62.18
N TYR A 23 -38.72 93.85 62.96
CA TYR A 23 -37.65 92.87 62.76
C TYR A 23 -38.16 91.44 62.98
N PHE A 24 -38.96 91.20 64.03
CA PHE A 24 -39.57 89.90 64.29
C PHE A 24 -40.68 89.54 63.29
N SER A 25 -41.43 90.54 62.82
CA SER A 25 -42.43 90.39 61.76
C SER A 25 -41.82 90.03 60.41
N LEU A 26 -40.65 90.58 60.06
CA LEU A 26 -39.94 90.28 58.82
C LEU A 26 -39.14 88.96 58.88
N LYS A 27 -38.71 88.53 60.07
CA LYS A 27 -37.96 87.27 60.27
C LYS A 27 -38.85 86.03 60.39
N ARG A 28 -40.17 86.20 60.48
CA ARG A 28 -41.15 85.09 60.46
C ARG A 28 -41.41 84.67 59.01
N HIS A 29 -40.42 84.03 58.38
CA HIS A 29 -40.67 83.24 57.17
C HIS A 29 -41.83 82.28 57.46
N HIS A 30 -42.97 82.48 56.80
CA HIS A 30 -44.02 81.49 56.79
C HIS A 30 -43.44 80.28 56.07
N ILE A 31 -43.10 79.23 56.80
CA ILE A 31 -42.88 77.91 56.19
C ILE A 31 -44.20 77.57 55.51
N ASN A 32 -44.24 77.72 54.18
CA ASN A 32 -45.42 77.42 53.39
C ASN A 32 -45.75 75.95 53.63
N LYS A 33 -46.87 75.68 54.32
CA LYS A 33 -47.32 74.32 54.60
C LYS A 33 -47.47 73.51 53.32
N GLU A 34 -47.81 74.17 52.21
CA GLU A 34 -47.85 73.55 50.86
C GLU A 34 -46.47 73.06 50.41
N ILE A 35 -45.41 73.87 50.57
CA ILE A 35 -44.02 73.47 50.24
C ILE A 35 -43.52 72.38 51.21
N LEU A 36 -43.79 72.51 52.51
CA LEU A 36 -43.36 71.50 53.50
C LEU A 36 -44.04 70.16 53.28
N ASN A 37 -45.33 70.16 52.94
CA ASN A 37 -46.04 68.94 52.56
C ASN A 37 -45.53 68.40 51.24
N GLY A 38 -45.30 69.25 50.24
CA GLY A 38 -44.70 68.83 48.97
C GLY A 38 -43.29 68.24 49.13
N MET A 39 -42.45 68.77 50.02
CA MET A 39 -41.14 68.19 50.36
C MET A 39 -41.28 66.85 51.09
N LYS A 40 -42.29 66.69 51.96
CA LYS A 40 -42.61 65.39 52.58
C LYS A 40 -43.10 64.38 51.56
N GLU A 41 -43.88 64.80 50.57
CA GLU A 41 -44.32 63.96 49.45
C GLU A 41 -43.11 63.56 48.59
N ILE A 42 -42.21 64.49 48.21
CA ILE A 42 -40.98 64.17 47.47
C ILE A 42 -40.06 63.23 48.26
N ALA A 43 -39.89 63.44 49.57
CA ALA A 43 -39.12 62.56 50.44
C ALA A 43 -39.78 61.19 50.62
N ALA A 44 -41.10 61.13 50.52
CA ALA A 44 -41.89 59.91 50.41
C ALA A 44 -42.07 59.48 48.93
N GLY A 45 -41.13 59.88 48.03
CA GLY A 45 -41.06 59.55 46.61
C GLY A 45 -42.31 59.81 45.75
N ASN A 46 -43.26 60.60 46.25
CA ASN A 46 -44.39 61.15 45.51
C ASN A 46 -43.99 62.50 44.93
N ILE A 47 -43.68 62.51 43.63
CA ILE A 47 -43.46 63.77 42.92
C ILE A 47 -44.82 64.45 42.71
N ALA A 48 -45.10 65.48 43.49
CA ALA A 48 -46.35 66.22 43.46
C ALA A 48 -46.48 67.08 42.19
N ASN A 49 -47.72 67.43 41.84
CA ASN A 49 -47.99 68.40 40.78
C ASN A 49 -47.45 69.79 41.15
N LYS A 50 -47.06 70.59 40.15
CA LYS A 50 -46.60 71.97 40.33
C LYS A 50 -47.57 72.76 41.22
N VAL A 51 -47.04 73.46 42.21
CA VAL A 51 -47.82 74.29 43.12
C VAL A 51 -48.02 75.67 42.48
N ASN A 52 -49.18 76.29 42.72
CA ASN A 52 -49.53 77.58 42.13
C ASN A 52 -48.55 78.68 42.62
N GLU A 53 -47.96 79.44 41.70
CA GLU A 53 -46.83 80.36 41.98
C GLU A 53 -47.28 81.64 42.70
N LYS A 54 -47.45 81.54 44.03
CA LYS A 54 -47.87 82.65 44.89
C LYS A 54 -46.71 83.41 45.56
N SER A 55 -45.49 82.87 45.51
CA SER A 55 -44.26 83.45 46.09
C SER A 55 -43.02 82.92 45.35
N SER A 56 -41.90 83.66 45.42
CA SER A 56 -40.58 83.23 44.95
C SER A 56 -40.17 81.85 45.47
N ASP A 57 -40.60 81.48 46.68
CA ASP A 57 -40.32 80.16 47.27
C ASP A 57 -41.06 79.02 46.51
N HIS A 58 -42.25 79.29 45.97
CA HIS A 58 -42.99 78.31 45.15
C HIS A 58 -42.33 78.08 43.81
N THR A 59 -41.71 79.10 43.21
CA THR A 59 -40.94 78.97 41.97
C THR A 59 -39.69 78.10 42.18
N VAL A 60 -38.97 78.26 43.29
CA VAL A 60 -37.82 77.39 43.64
C VAL A 60 -38.28 75.95 43.91
N PHE A 61 -39.40 75.78 44.61
CA PHE A 61 -39.99 74.46 44.86
C PHE A 61 -40.46 73.77 43.56
N ASN A 62 -41.07 74.50 42.63
CA ASN A 62 -41.44 73.97 41.31
C ASN A 62 -40.22 73.54 40.48
N LYS A 63 -39.10 74.29 40.53
CA LYS A 63 -37.82 73.86 39.91
C LYS A 63 -37.24 72.60 40.56
N LEU A 64 -37.41 72.46 41.88
CA LEU A 64 -37.01 71.26 42.62
C LEU A 64 -37.88 70.06 42.23
N ILE A 65 -39.20 70.24 42.06
CA ILE A 65 -40.12 69.23 41.51
C ILE A 65 -39.65 68.82 40.10
N GLU A 66 -39.36 69.77 39.20
CA GLU A 66 -38.86 69.47 37.86
C GLU A 66 -37.54 68.68 37.87
N PHE A 67 -36.60 69.06 38.75
CA PHE A 67 -35.35 68.34 38.94
C PHE A 67 -35.59 66.89 39.38
N PHE A 68 -36.41 66.67 40.41
CA PHE A 68 -36.72 65.31 40.89
C PHE A 68 -37.52 64.50 39.86
N SER A 69 -38.41 65.13 39.09
CA SER A 69 -39.09 64.48 37.95
C SER A 69 -38.09 63.99 36.91
N HIS A 70 -37.14 64.85 36.53
CA HIS A 70 -36.11 64.50 35.55
C HIS A 70 -35.15 63.42 36.06
N VAL A 71 -34.76 63.47 37.34
CA VAL A 71 -33.96 62.42 37.99
C VAL A 71 -34.72 61.10 38.01
N ARG A 72 -36.02 61.10 38.34
CA ARG A 72 -36.87 59.90 38.29
C ARG A 72 -36.93 59.32 36.89
N GLU A 73 -37.23 60.12 35.87
CA GLU A 73 -37.29 59.65 34.47
C GLU A 73 -35.95 59.08 34.00
N THR A 74 -34.85 59.77 34.32
CA THR A 74 -33.49 59.32 33.98
C THR A 74 -33.17 57.99 34.69
N PHE A 75 -33.53 57.85 35.96
CA PHE A 75 -33.29 56.62 36.73
C PHE A 75 -34.16 55.46 36.24
N PHE A 76 -35.41 55.71 35.86
CA PHE A 76 -36.27 54.73 35.20
C PHE A 76 -35.68 54.27 33.86
N SER A 77 -35.20 55.22 33.04
CA SER A 77 -34.54 54.89 31.77
C SER A 77 -33.24 54.10 31.98
N PHE A 78 -32.43 54.48 32.98
CA PHE A 78 -31.21 53.76 33.34
C PHE A 78 -31.52 52.34 33.81
N SER A 79 -32.48 52.17 34.72
CA SER A 79 -32.91 50.87 35.23
C SER A 79 -33.46 49.97 34.12
N LYS A 80 -34.25 50.51 33.19
CA LYS A 80 -34.72 49.79 32.01
C LYS A 80 -33.55 49.33 31.13
N ASN A 81 -32.60 50.22 30.84
CA ASN A 81 -31.44 49.89 30.02
C ASN A 81 -30.55 48.82 30.70
N VAL A 82 -30.32 48.93 32.00
CA VAL A 82 -29.53 47.94 32.77
C VAL A 82 -30.19 46.57 32.74
N HIS A 83 -31.52 46.50 32.84
CA HIS A 83 -32.25 45.25 32.74
C HIS A 83 -32.19 44.63 31.34
N GLU A 84 -32.40 45.43 30.30
CA GLU A 84 -32.29 44.96 28.92
C GLU A 84 -30.87 44.46 28.62
N ILE A 85 -29.84 45.16 29.10
CA ILE A 85 -28.45 44.70 29.01
C ILE A 85 -28.23 43.41 29.82
N GLY A 86 -28.75 43.33 31.04
CA GLY A 86 -28.66 42.13 31.87
C GLY A 86 -29.33 40.90 31.25
N GLU A 87 -30.55 41.04 30.72
CA GLU A 87 -31.23 39.95 30.00
C GLU A 87 -30.46 39.53 28.75
N ASN A 88 -29.98 40.49 27.95
CA ASN A 88 -29.17 40.18 26.76
C ASN A 88 -27.85 39.47 27.11
N ILE A 89 -27.17 39.87 28.20
CA ILE A 89 -25.93 39.19 28.65
C ILE A 89 -26.24 37.79 29.16
N ALA A 90 -27.33 37.60 29.92
CA ALA A 90 -27.74 36.29 30.41
C ALA A 90 -28.07 35.34 29.25
N GLU A 91 -28.86 35.80 28.27
CA GLU A 91 -29.19 35.02 27.07
C GLU A 91 -27.93 34.70 26.24
N THR A 92 -27.08 35.69 26.01
CA THR A 92 -25.84 35.50 25.23
C THR A 92 -24.87 34.56 25.96
N GLY A 93 -24.77 34.66 27.29
CA GLY A 93 -23.91 33.80 28.10
C GLY A 93 -24.40 32.36 28.18
N GLU A 94 -25.71 32.13 28.31
CA GLU A 94 -26.30 30.79 28.22
C GLU A 94 -26.08 30.18 26.83
N TYR A 95 -26.29 30.96 25.76
CA TYR A 95 -25.99 30.53 24.39
C TYR A 95 -24.50 30.22 24.19
N ALA A 96 -23.59 31.05 24.71
CA ALA A 96 -22.15 30.82 24.63
C ALA A 96 -21.72 29.56 25.38
N SER A 97 -22.31 29.30 26.56
CA SER A 97 -22.06 28.07 27.33
C SER A 97 -22.50 26.83 26.56
N GLU A 98 -23.68 26.84 25.93
CA GLU A 98 -24.13 25.75 25.06
C GLU A 98 -23.15 25.51 23.89
N LYS A 99 -22.64 26.58 23.27
CA LYS A 99 -21.66 26.45 22.18
C LYS A 99 -20.31 25.92 22.66
N ALA A 100 -19.85 26.31 23.83
CA ALA A 100 -18.62 25.79 24.40
C ALA A 100 -18.72 24.28 24.70
N ASP A 101 -19.86 23.80 25.20
CA ASP A 101 -20.12 22.36 25.36
C ASP A 101 -20.05 21.59 24.04
N ILE A 102 -20.61 22.17 22.96
CA ILE A 102 -20.52 21.58 21.61
C ILE A 102 -19.07 21.55 21.11
N VAL A 103 -18.31 22.63 21.32
CA VAL A 103 -16.88 22.69 20.96
C VAL A 103 -16.09 21.62 21.71
N ARG A 104 -16.32 21.49 23.02
CA ARG A 104 -15.67 20.47 23.86
C ARG A 104 -15.98 19.05 23.40
N ALA A 105 -17.23 18.76 23.05
CA ALA A 105 -17.62 17.47 22.50
C ALA A 105 -16.93 17.20 21.15
N ALA A 106 -16.79 18.21 20.29
CA ALA A 106 -16.06 18.10 19.03
C ALA A 106 -14.57 17.83 19.25
N ILE A 107 -13.95 18.47 20.24
CA ILE A 107 -12.54 18.23 20.59
C ILE A 107 -12.32 16.79 21.08
N ASP A 108 -13.17 16.26 21.95
CA ASP A 108 -13.06 14.85 22.42
C ASP A 108 -13.19 13.86 21.26
N GLU A 109 -14.11 14.11 20.32
CA GLU A 109 -14.27 13.25 19.14
C GLU A 109 -13.03 13.31 18.22
N VAL A 110 -12.48 14.50 17.97
CA VAL A 110 -11.26 14.63 17.17
C VAL A 110 -10.06 14.00 17.87
N GLY A 111 -9.92 14.16 19.19
CA GLY A 111 -8.87 13.53 19.98
C GLY A 111 -8.88 12.00 19.87
N ARG A 112 -10.06 11.38 19.95
CA ARG A 112 -10.23 9.94 19.69
C ARG A 112 -9.87 9.56 18.26
N GLY A 113 -10.21 10.41 17.29
CA GLY A 113 -9.83 10.25 15.88
C GLY A 113 -8.31 10.24 15.69
N LEU A 114 -7.61 11.20 16.30
CA LEU A 114 -6.15 11.30 16.26
C LEU A 114 -5.46 10.11 16.90
N GLN A 115 -5.97 9.62 18.03
CA GLN A 115 -5.39 8.42 18.66
C GLN A 115 -5.54 7.18 17.78
N LYS A 116 -6.69 7.00 17.11
CA LYS A 116 -6.87 5.94 16.11
C LYS A 116 -5.92 6.12 14.92
N GLN A 117 -5.72 7.35 14.46
CA GLN A 117 -4.81 7.66 13.37
C GLN A 117 -3.35 7.34 13.74
N LEU A 118 -2.93 7.61 14.97
CA LEU A 118 -1.58 7.28 15.45
C LEU A 118 -1.34 5.76 15.40
N VAL A 119 -2.28 4.97 15.92
CA VAL A 119 -2.22 3.50 15.87
C VAL A 119 -2.16 2.99 14.42
N ALA A 120 -3.03 3.50 13.55
CA ALA A 120 -3.03 3.11 12.13
C ALA A 120 -1.71 3.50 11.42
N THR A 121 -1.08 4.59 11.85
CA THR A 121 0.21 5.05 11.31
C THR A 121 1.35 4.14 11.78
N GLU A 122 1.34 3.68 13.04
CA GLU A 122 2.30 2.71 13.57
C GLU A 122 2.17 1.34 12.87
N GLU A 123 0.95 0.85 12.66
CA GLU A 123 0.68 -0.38 11.91
C GLU A 123 1.13 -0.26 10.44
N SER A 124 0.91 0.91 9.83
CA SER A 124 1.40 1.19 8.48
C SER A 124 2.92 1.20 8.42
N ALA A 125 3.60 1.79 9.41
CA ALA A 125 5.06 1.79 9.49
C ALA A 125 5.63 0.36 9.56
N ALA A 126 5.06 -0.48 10.43
CA ALA A 126 5.46 -1.88 10.55
C ALA A 126 5.26 -2.65 9.22
N SER A 127 4.11 -2.44 8.56
CA SER A 127 3.83 -3.06 7.26
C SER A 127 4.83 -2.63 6.18
N MET A 128 5.27 -1.38 6.22
CA MET A 128 6.27 -0.86 5.28
C MET A 128 7.69 -1.37 5.57
N GLU A 129 8.05 -1.63 6.82
CA GLU A 129 9.30 -2.32 7.18
C GLU A 129 9.31 -3.76 6.64
N GLU A 130 8.21 -4.50 6.80
CA GLU A 130 8.06 -5.83 6.20
C GLU A 130 8.17 -5.78 4.68
N MET A 131 7.57 -4.76 4.04
CA MET A 131 7.67 -4.55 2.61
C MET A 131 9.12 -4.28 2.17
N ALA A 132 9.87 -3.46 2.91
CA ALA A 132 11.28 -3.19 2.63
C ALA A 132 12.13 -4.47 2.69
N GLN A 133 11.89 -5.34 3.69
CA GLN A 133 12.57 -6.63 3.78
C GLN A 133 12.20 -7.55 2.61
N ALA A 134 10.93 -7.58 2.20
CA ALA A 134 10.48 -8.38 1.06
C ALA A 134 11.10 -7.91 -0.27
N ILE A 135 11.30 -6.59 -0.44
CA ILE A 135 11.99 -6.01 -1.60
C ILE A 135 13.46 -6.46 -1.63
N GLU A 136 14.16 -6.44 -0.50
CA GLU A 136 15.55 -6.88 -0.42
C GLU A 136 15.68 -8.37 -0.78
N ASP A 137 14.79 -9.21 -0.24
CA ASP A 137 14.73 -10.63 -0.59
C ASP A 137 14.45 -10.85 -2.08
N LEU A 138 13.59 -10.02 -2.69
CA LEU A 138 13.29 -10.06 -4.12
C LEU A 138 14.52 -9.69 -4.97
N SER A 139 15.28 -8.69 -4.54
CA SER A 139 16.54 -8.27 -5.17
C SER A 139 17.58 -9.40 -5.16
N VAL A 140 17.79 -10.04 -4.00
CA VAL A 140 18.70 -11.18 -3.87
C VAL A 140 18.27 -12.33 -4.78
N ARG A 141 16.97 -12.67 -4.81
CA ARG A 141 16.45 -13.72 -5.68
C ARG A 141 16.61 -13.41 -7.16
N SER A 142 16.39 -12.16 -7.56
CA SER A 142 16.59 -11.73 -8.94
C SER A 142 18.05 -11.92 -9.38
N ASN A 143 19.01 -11.56 -8.52
CA ASN A 143 20.43 -11.80 -8.79
C ASN A 143 20.75 -13.30 -8.94
N GLN A 144 20.19 -14.15 -8.08
CA GLN A 144 20.34 -15.60 -8.18
C GLN A 144 19.77 -16.18 -9.48
N ILE A 145 18.58 -15.71 -9.91
CA ILE A 145 17.97 -16.12 -11.17
C ILE A 145 18.84 -15.72 -12.36
N SER A 146 19.43 -14.52 -12.33
CA SER A 146 20.36 -14.05 -13.37
C SER A 146 21.61 -14.94 -13.46
N GLU A 147 22.24 -15.26 -12.33
CA GLU A 147 23.40 -16.15 -12.28
C GLU A 147 23.08 -17.57 -12.78
N GLN A 148 21.95 -18.13 -12.34
CA GLN A 148 21.50 -19.45 -12.77
C GLN A 148 21.15 -19.48 -14.26
N SER A 149 20.55 -18.41 -14.79
CA SER A 149 20.24 -18.29 -16.22
C SER A 149 21.52 -18.23 -17.06
N ASN A 150 22.52 -17.46 -16.63
CA ASN A 150 23.82 -17.39 -17.30
C ASN A 150 24.54 -18.75 -17.27
N THR A 151 24.53 -19.43 -16.13
CA THR A 151 25.11 -20.78 -15.99
C THR A 151 24.40 -21.78 -16.91
N THR A 152 23.07 -21.75 -16.94
CA THR A 152 22.26 -22.63 -17.80
C THR A 152 22.56 -22.36 -19.28
N LEU A 153 22.71 -21.09 -19.68
CA LEU A 153 23.05 -20.72 -21.04
C LEU A 153 24.43 -21.27 -21.43
N ALA A 154 25.45 -21.13 -20.58
CA ALA A 154 26.79 -21.65 -20.81
C ALA A 154 26.80 -23.18 -20.96
N LEU A 155 26.15 -23.91 -20.04
CA LEU A 155 26.06 -25.37 -20.09
C LEU A 155 25.30 -25.86 -21.34
N THR A 156 24.25 -25.14 -21.74
CA THR A 156 23.45 -25.49 -22.93
C THR A 156 24.24 -25.22 -24.21
N GLN A 157 25.04 -24.16 -24.26
CA GLN A 157 25.95 -23.88 -25.37
C GLN A 157 27.06 -24.93 -25.48
N GLU A 158 27.67 -25.33 -24.36
CA GLU A 158 28.64 -26.42 -24.34
C GLU A 158 28.01 -27.74 -24.83
N GLY A 159 26.80 -28.06 -24.34
CA GLY A 159 26.03 -29.23 -24.80
C GLY A 159 25.78 -29.23 -26.31
N ASN A 160 25.42 -28.07 -26.89
CA ASN A 160 25.24 -27.92 -28.33
C ASN A 160 26.54 -28.18 -29.12
N VAL A 161 27.70 -27.73 -28.61
CA VAL A 161 29.00 -28.04 -29.23
C VAL A 161 29.26 -29.55 -29.21
N LYS A 162 29.04 -30.21 -28.07
CA LYS A 162 29.22 -31.67 -27.94
C LYS A 162 28.26 -32.47 -28.84
N LEU A 163 27.04 -31.99 -29.03
CA LEU A 163 26.07 -32.59 -29.95
C LEU A 163 26.53 -32.46 -31.40
N LYS A 164 27.04 -31.29 -31.80
CA LYS A 164 27.60 -31.08 -33.12
C LYS A 164 28.78 -32.03 -33.40
N ASP A 165 29.70 -32.15 -32.45
CA ASP A 165 30.82 -33.11 -32.54
C ASP A 165 30.30 -34.56 -32.68
N SER A 166 29.21 -34.88 -31.98
CA SER A 166 28.59 -36.21 -32.04
C SER A 166 27.95 -36.49 -33.41
N LEU A 167 27.26 -35.50 -34.00
CA LEU A 167 26.71 -35.60 -35.35
C LEU A 167 27.80 -35.81 -36.40
N GLU A 168 28.93 -35.10 -36.30
CA GLU A 168 30.07 -35.28 -37.19
C GLU A 168 30.67 -36.70 -37.08
N LYS A 169 30.79 -37.24 -35.85
CA LYS A 169 31.24 -38.63 -35.63
C LYS A 169 30.25 -39.66 -36.15
N MET A 170 28.95 -39.41 -36.02
CA MET A 170 27.90 -40.29 -36.56
C MET A 170 28.03 -40.35 -38.09
N GLU A 171 28.23 -39.22 -38.77
CA GLU A 171 28.44 -39.21 -40.22
C GLU A 171 29.67 -40.04 -40.64
N GLN A 172 30.79 -39.91 -39.93
CA GLN A 172 31.98 -40.75 -40.17
C GLN A 172 31.71 -42.25 -39.94
N PHE A 173 30.91 -42.57 -38.92
CA PHE A 173 30.52 -43.94 -38.62
C PHE A 173 29.62 -44.53 -39.72
N ASN A 174 28.66 -43.75 -40.23
CA ASN A 174 27.80 -44.13 -41.36
C ASN A 174 28.64 -44.48 -42.60
N GLN A 175 29.64 -43.65 -42.93
CA GLN A 175 30.57 -43.91 -44.02
C GLN A 175 31.38 -45.19 -43.82
N THR A 176 31.73 -45.52 -42.57
CA THR A 176 32.47 -46.73 -42.22
C THR A 176 31.61 -47.99 -42.37
N ILE A 177 30.33 -47.92 -41.96
CA ILE A 177 29.35 -49.00 -42.17
C ILE A 177 29.19 -49.27 -43.67
N HIS A 178 28.96 -48.23 -44.48
CA HIS A 178 28.80 -48.38 -45.93
C HIS A 178 30.02 -49.02 -46.60
N LYS A 179 31.24 -48.58 -46.25
CA LYS A 179 32.47 -49.20 -46.77
C LYS A 179 32.60 -50.67 -46.38
N THR A 180 32.20 -51.02 -45.17
CA THR A 180 32.25 -52.40 -44.67
C THR A 180 31.21 -53.25 -45.39
N PHE A 181 30.02 -52.69 -45.67
CA PHE A 181 28.94 -53.37 -46.40
C PHE A 181 29.38 -53.71 -47.83
N ASP A 182 30.00 -52.76 -48.52
CA ASP A 182 30.55 -52.97 -49.86
C ASP A 182 31.67 -54.03 -49.88
N ALA A 183 32.52 -54.05 -48.85
CA ALA A 183 33.60 -55.04 -48.74
C ALA A 183 33.08 -56.46 -48.54
N ILE A 184 32.06 -56.63 -47.69
CA ILE A 184 31.40 -57.92 -47.42
C ILE A 184 30.62 -58.41 -48.65
N ASN A 185 29.92 -57.52 -49.36
CA ASN A 185 29.26 -57.90 -50.62
C ASN A 185 30.26 -58.41 -51.66
N LYS A 186 31.40 -57.72 -51.82
CA LYS A 186 32.49 -58.18 -52.70
C LYS A 186 33.06 -59.54 -52.26
N LEU A 187 33.15 -59.81 -50.96
CA LEU A 187 33.57 -61.13 -50.45
C LEU A 187 32.54 -62.21 -50.80
N GLY A 188 31.25 -61.89 -50.71
CA GLY A 188 30.16 -62.77 -51.14
C GLY A 188 30.23 -63.11 -52.62
N GLU A 189 30.42 -62.10 -53.47
CA GLU A 189 30.62 -62.29 -54.92
C GLU A 189 31.84 -63.17 -55.21
N LYS A 190 32.98 -62.91 -54.56
CA LYS A 190 34.20 -63.71 -54.74
C LYS A 190 34.04 -65.14 -54.24
N SER A 191 33.34 -65.35 -53.13
CA SER A 191 33.01 -66.69 -52.64
C SER A 191 32.09 -67.43 -53.60
N HIS A 192 31.17 -66.73 -54.27
CA HIS A 192 30.34 -67.31 -55.33
C HIS A 192 31.17 -67.74 -56.55
N GLU A 193 32.09 -66.88 -57.03
CA GLU A 193 33.03 -67.21 -58.10
C GLU A 193 33.87 -68.45 -57.76
N ILE A 194 34.42 -68.53 -56.54
CA ILE A 194 35.20 -69.70 -56.10
C ILE A 194 34.31 -70.96 -56.08
N GLY A 195 33.08 -70.86 -55.60
CA GLY A 195 32.12 -71.98 -55.61
C GLY A 195 31.87 -72.54 -57.02
N MET A 196 31.77 -71.67 -58.03
CA MET A 196 31.65 -72.09 -59.43
C MET A 196 32.92 -72.82 -59.91
N ILE A 197 34.10 -72.31 -59.58
CA ILE A 197 35.38 -72.94 -59.94
C ILE A 197 35.51 -74.33 -59.32
N VAL A 198 35.18 -74.48 -58.03
CA VAL A 198 35.23 -75.76 -57.31
C VAL A 198 34.28 -76.79 -57.94
N LYS A 199 33.11 -76.35 -58.40
CA LYS A 199 32.16 -77.21 -59.13
C LYS A 199 32.73 -77.71 -60.46
N VAL A 200 33.44 -76.85 -61.19
CA VAL A 200 34.14 -77.23 -62.43
C VAL A 200 35.27 -78.24 -62.13
N ILE A 201 36.09 -78.00 -61.11
CA ILE A 201 37.17 -78.92 -60.72
C ILE A 201 36.61 -80.29 -60.33
N THR A 202 35.54 -80.32 -59.53
CA THR A 202 34.87 -81.57 -59.16
C THR A 202 34.43 -82.36 -60.40
N GLY A 203 33.83 -81.67 -61.39
CA GLY A 203 33.43 -82.30 -62.66
C GLY A 203 34.62 -82.80 -63.49
N ILE A 204 35.73 -82.06 -63.53
CA ILE A 204 36.97 -82.49 -64.20
C ILE A 204 37.53 -83.74 -63.52
N SER A 205 37.58 -83.77 -62.18
CA SER A 205 38.10 -84.91 -61.42
C SER A 205 37.24 -86.16 -61.60
N GLU A 206 35.91 -86.04 -61.69
CA GLU A 206 35.03 -87.15 -62.06
C GLU A 206 35.31 -87.66 -63.48
N GLN A 207 35.54 -86.76 -64.44
CA GLN A 207 35.87 -87.13 -65.81
C GLN A 207 37.24 -87.82 -65.91
N ILE A 208 38.25 -87.34 -65.17
CA ILE A 208 39.58 -87.97 -65.08
C ILE A 208 39.46 -89.35 -64.44
N ASN A 209 38.67 -89.49 -63.37
CA ASN A 209 38.44 -90.78 -62.71
C ASN A 209 37.80 -91.80 -63.67
N LEU A 210 36.81 -91.37 -64.48
CA LEU A 210 36.21 -92.20 -65.53
C LEU A 210 37.20 -92.57 -66.64
N LEU A 211 38.03 -91.61 -67.09
CA LEU A 211 39.08 -91.85 -68.09
C LEU A 211 40.13 -92.85 -67.57
N ALA A 212 40.56 -92.69 -66.32
CA ALA A 212 41.51 -93.56 -65.65
C ALA A 212 40.95 -94.98 -65.47
N LEU A 213 39.67 -95.10 -65.12
CA LEU A 213 38.99 -96.39 -65.06
C LEU A 213 38.95 -97.09 -66.42
N ASN A 214 38.58 -96.36 -67.48
CA ASN A 214 38.58 -96.90 -68.84
C ASN A 214 39.99 -97.32 -69.29
N ALA A 215 41.02 -96.55 -68.94
CA ALA A 215 42.42 -96.89 -69.21
C ALA A 215 42.87 -98.13 -68.43
N ALA A 216 42.45 -98.29 -67.17
CA ALA A 216 42.74 -99.48 -66.36
C ALA A 216 42.06 -100.74 -66.94
N ILE A 217 40.82 -100.62 -67.43
CA ILE A 217 40.10 -101.69 -68.12
C ILE A 217 40.85 -102.11 -69.39
N GLU A 218 41.26 -101.16 -70.22
CA GLU A 218 41.95 -101.47 -71.49
C GLU A 218 43.38 -102.01 -71.25
N ALA A 219 44.06 -101.53 -70.21
CA ALA A 219 45.34 -102.08 -69.77
C ALA A 219 45.22 -103.53 -69.28
N ALA A 220 44.15 -103.86 -68.54
CA ALA A 220 43.86 -105.23 -68.15
C ALA A 220 43.56 -106.12 -69.36
N ARG A 221 42.90 -105.56 -70.38
CA ARG A 221 42.56 -106.24 -71.64
C ARG A 221 43.79 -106.57 -72.50
N ALA A 222 44.85 -105.74 -72.43
CA ALA A 222 46.13 -105.97 -73.11
C ALA A 222 47.04 -107.02 -72.44
N GLY A 223 46.62 -107.61 -71.30
CA GLY A 223 47.33 -108.70 -70.63
C GLY A 223 48.73 -108.31 -70.13
N GLU A 224 49.73 -109.15 -70.38
CA GLU A 224 51.12 -108.92 -69.92
C GLU A 224 51.73 -107.61 -70.46
N HIS A 225 51.34 -107.18 -71.66
CA HIS A 225 51.85 -105.94 -72.28
C HIS A 225 51.24 -104.66 -71.66
N GLY A 226 50.12 -104.78 -70.94
CA GLY A 226 49.41 -103.64 -70.32
C GLY A 226 49.78 -103.37 -68.86
N LYS A 227 50.58 -104.21 -68.21
CA LYS A 227 50.89 -104.11 -66.76
C LYS A 227 51.43 -102.74 -66.33
N GLY A 228 52.33 -102.14 -67.11
CA GLY A 228 52.86 -100.79 -66.81
C GLY A 228 51.80 -99.69 -66.94
N PHE A 229 50.94 -99.79 -67.94
CA PHE A 229 49.81 -98.86 -68.14
C PHE A 229 48.73 -99.00 -67.07
N ALA A 230 48.48 -100.22 -66.57
CA ALA A 230 47.52 -100.48 -65.50
C ALA A 230 47.92 -99.76 -64.20
N VAL A 231 49.21 -99.77 -63.85
CA VAL A 231 49.73 -99.06 -62.66
C VAL A 231 49.54 -97.55 -62.79
N VAL A 232 49.86 -96.98 -63.95
CA VAL A 232 49.66 -95.54 -64.20
C VAL A 232 48.17 -95.18 -64.15
N ALA A 233 47.30 -95.98 -64.76
CA ALA A 233 45.86 -95.75 -64.75
C ALA A 233 45.29 -95.78 -63.33
N ASP A 234 45.70 -96.72 -62.48
CA ASP A 234 45.27 -96.77 -61.08
C ASP A 234 45.80 -95.60 -60.25
N GLU A 235 47.01 -95.12 -60.53
CA GLU A 235 47.58 -93.94 -59.84
C GLU A 235 46.84 -92.65 -60.25
N VAL A 236 46.54 -92.48 -61.55
CA VAL A 236 45.71 -91.36 -62.03
C VAL A 236 44.30 -91.43 -61.43
N ARG A 237 43.73 -92.63 -61.29
CA ARG A 237 42.43 -92.85 -60.64
C ARG A 237 42.45 -92.40 -59.18
N LYS A 238 43.49 -92.77 -58.42
CA LYS A 238 43.67 -92.32 -57.03
C LYS A 238 43.82 -90.80 -56.93
N LEU A 239 44.61 -90.18 -57.79
CA LEU A 239 44.78 -88.73 -57.82
C LEU A 239 43.46 -88.01 -58.14
N ALA A 240 42.66 -88.55 -59.06
CA ALA A 240 41.35 -88.01 -59.40
C ALA A 240 40.37 -88.09 -58.21
N GLU A 241 40.36 -89.22 -57.49
CA GLU A 241 39.54 -89.39 -56.28
C GLU A 241 39.99 -88.45 -55.16
N GLN A 242 41.30 -88.31 -54.93
CA GLN A 242 41.86 -87.35 -53.96
C GLN A 242 41.48 -85.91 -54.34
N SER A 243 41.61 -85.55 -55.62
CA SER A 243 41.22 -84.21 -56.11
C SER A 243 39.73 -83.95 -55.93
N ARG A 244 38.87 -84.95 -56.15
CA ARG A 244 37.43 -84.87 -55.88
C ARG A 244 37.15 -84.66 -54.39
N GLN A 245 37.81 -85.40 -53.52
CA GLN A 245 37.67 -85.25 -52.07
C GLN A 245 38.11 -83.86 -51.60
N SER A 246 39.28 -83.38 -52.02
CA SER A 246 39.74 -82.02 -51.70
C SER A 246 38.80 -80.94 -52.27
N SER A 247 38.25 -81.12 -53.47
CA SER A 247 37.27 -80.19 -54.04
C SER A 247 35.97 -80.15 -53.22
N SER A 248 35.52 -81.29 -52.70
CA SER A 248 34.37 -81.37 -51.79
C SER A 248 34.63 -80.64 -50.48
N GLU A 249 35.81 -80.80 -49.88
CA GLU A 249 36.23 -80.07 -48.68
C GLU A 249 36.25 -78.55 -48.92
N VAL A 250 36.85 -78.10 -50.03
CA VAL A 250 36.84 -76.68 -50.41
C VAL A 250 35.41 -76.18 -50.67
N SER A 251 34.55 -76.99 -51.30
CA SER A 251 33.15 -76.62 -51.53
C SER A 251 32.41 -76.38 -50.21
N ASN A 252 32.65 -77.20 -49.19
CA ASN A 252 32.06 -77.02 -47.86
C ASN A 252 32.58 -75.73 -47.19
N ILE A 253 33.88 -75.44 -47.29
CA ILE A 253 34.46 -74.20 -46.76
C ILE A 253 33.83 -72.98 -47.45
N VAL A 254 33.73 -72.99 -48.78
CA VAL A 254 33.13 -71.89 -49.55
C VAL A 254 31.67 -71.69 -49.18
N LYS A 255 30.91 -72.79 -49.01
CA LYS A 255 29.51 -72.72 -48.58
C LYS A 255 29.39 -72.08 -47.20
N ASN A 256 30.23 -72.47 -46.24
CA ASN A 256 30.25 -71.86 -44.92
C ASN A 256 30.59 -70.36 -44.98
N ILE A 257 31.56 -69.95 -45.81
CA ILE A 257 31.89 -68.54 -46.01
C ILE A 257 30.70 -67.77 -46.60
N GLN A 258 29.96 -68.35 -47.54
CA GLN A 258 28.76 -67.73 -48.12
C GLN A 258 27.67 -67.55 -47.05
N GLU A 259 27.38 -68.58 -46.25
CA GLU A 259 26.41 -68.51 -45.15
C GLU A 259 26.81 -67.47 -44.10
N GLU A 260 28.07 -67.46 -43.66
CA GLU A 260 28.58 -66.45 -42.72
C GLU A 260 28.53 -65.03 -43.29
N THR A 261 28.84 -64.87 -44.58
CA THR A 261 28.76 -63.58 -45.28
C THR A 261 27.32 -63.06 -45.29
N GLU A 262 26.33 -63.90 -45.56
CA GLU A 262 24.92 -63.53 -45.57
C GLU A 262 24.43 -63.09 -44.17
N ILE A 263 24.87 -63.78 -43.12
CA ILE A 263 24.60 -63.39 -41.72
C ILE A 263 25.20 -62.01 -41.41
N VAL A 264 26.42 -61.74 -41.85
CA VAL A 264 27.08 -60.44 -41.65
C VAL A 264 26.33 -59.33 -42.40
N VAL A 265 25.88 -59.58 -43.64
CA VAL A 265 25.08 -58.62 -44.42
C VAL A 265 23.78 -58.26 -43.70
N GLN A 266 23.03 -59.26 -43.22
CA GLN A 266 21.79 -59.02 -42.46
C GLN A 266 22.04 -58.23 -41.19
N SER A 267 23.09 -58.57 -40.44
CA SER A 267 23.47 -57.86 -39.21
C SER A 267 23.84 -56.40 -39.47
N MET A 268 24.55 -56.14 -40.57
CA MET A 268 24.91 -54.78 -41.01
C MET A 268 23.71 -53.96 -41.45
N GLN A 269 22.74 -54.59 -42.10
CA GLN A 269 21.51 -53.92 -42.52
C GLN A 269 20.67 -53.50 -41.30
N GLN A 270 20.53 -54.38 -40.30
CA GLN A 270 19.91 -54.04 -39.03
C GLN A 270 20.68 -52.92 -38.31
N GLY A 271 22.02 -53.01 -38.24
CA GLY A 271 22.86 -51.98 -37.61
C GLY A 271 22.73 -50.60 -38.27
N THR A 272 22.53 -50.57 -39.59
CA THR A 272 22.28 -49.32 -40.35
C THR A 272 20.93 -48.71 -39.98
N GLU A 273 19.90 -49.53 -39.78
CA GLU A 273 18.57 -49.06 -39.38
C GLU A 273 18.57 -48.52 -37.94
N GLU A 274 19.19 -49.22 -37.00
CA GLU A 274 19.37 -48.75 -35.62
C GLU A 274 20.19 -47.45 -35.54
N PHE A 275 21.20 -47.32 -36.40
CA PHE A 275 21.99 -46.12 -36.52
C PHE A 275 21.17 -44.92 -37.02
N ASN A 276 20.31 -45.11 -38.03
CA ASN A 276 19.44 -44.05 -38.53
C ASN A 276 18.46 -43.53 -37.47
N VAL A 277 17.89 -44.44 -36.67
CA VAL A 277 17.03 -44.09 -35.53
C VAL A 277 17.82 -43.29 -34.49
N THR A 278 19.05 -43.69 -34.20
CA THR A 278 19.94 -43.00 -33.26
C THR A 278 20.27 -41.59 -33.77
N ASN A 279 20.60 -41.43 -35.05
CA ASN A 279 20.92 -40.14 -35.65
C ASN A 279 19.72 -39.17 -35.57
N LYS A 280 18.50 -39.65 -35.86
CA LYS A 280 17.28 -38.86 -35.70
C LYS A 280 17.09 -38.39 -34.25
N THR A 281 17.32 -39.27 -33.29
CA THR A 281 17.21 -38.95 -31.85
C THR A 281 18.19 -37.85 -31.44
N ILE A 282 19.44 -37.90 -31.93
CA ILE A 282 20.45 -36.86 -31.64
C ILE A 282 20.04 -35.49 -32.21
N VAL A 283 19.47 -35.46 -33.42
CA VAL A 283 18.94 -34.22 -34.02
C VAL A 283 17.80 -33.65 -33.19
N GLU A 284 16.88 -34.50 -32.72
CA GLU A 284 15.79 -34.09 -31.83
C GLU A 284 16.32 -33.51 -30.52
N VAL A 285 17.34 -34.13 -29.91
CA VAL A 285 18.03 -33.59 -28.72
C VAL A 285 18.64 -32.22 -29.01
N GLY A 286 19.29 -32.02 -30.15
CA GLY A 286 19.80 -30.70 -30.57
C GLY A 286 18.72 -29.62 -30.58
N SER A 287 17.55 -29.93 -31.14
CA SER A 287 16.40 -28.99 -31.14
C SER A 287 15.89 -28.67 -29.71
N MET A 288 16.01 -29.61 -28.76
CA MET A 288 15.66 -29.36 -27.36
C MET A 288 16.64 -28.40 -26.70
N PHE A 289 17.94 -28.53 -26.96
CA PHE A 289 18.95 -27.59 -26.45
C PHE A 289 18.71 -26.17 -26.99
N GLU A 290 18.36 -26.01 -28.28
CA GLU A 290 18.01 -24.70 -28.83
C GLU A 290 16.78 -24.07 -28.13
N LYS A 291 15.76 -24.87 -27.83
CA LYS A 291 14.59 -24.42 -27.06
C LYS A 291 14.95 -24.02 -25.63
N ILE A 292 15.87 -24.75 -24.99
CA ILE A 292 16.39 -24.38 -23.66
C ILE A 292 17.08 -23.02 -23.74
N VAL A 293 18.00 -22.80 -24.71
CA VAL A 293 18.65 -21.49 -24.90
C VAL A 293 17.62 -20.37 -25.06
N SER A 294 16.62 -20.56 -25.92
CA SER A 294 15.56 -19.56 -26.14
C SER A 294 14.78 -19.26 -24.87
N THR A 295 14.42 -20.30 -24.10
CA THR A 295 13.61 -20.16 -22.89
C THR A 295 14.42 -19.48 -21.78
N THR A 296 15.69 -19.84 -21.61
CA THR A 296 16.59 -19.22 -20.64
C THR A 296 16.83 -17.74 -20.95
N LYS A 297 16.89 -17.34 -22.23
CA LYS A 297 16.96 -15.91 -22.61
C LYS A 297 15.72 -15.14 -22.18
N ILE A 298 14.53 -15.71 -22.40
CA ILE A 298 13.27 -15.08 -21.97
C ILE A 298 13.22 -14.96 -20.44
N ILE A 299 13.70 -15.98 -19.71
CA ILE A 299 13.81 -15.91 -18.24
C ILE A 299 14.73 -14.77 -17.82
N ALA A 300 15.89 -14.61 -18.46
CA ALA A 300 16.83 -13.53 -18.17
C ALA A 300 16.22 -12.13 -18.42
N GLU A 301 15.51 -11.95 -19.54
CA GLU A 301 14.82 -10.69 -19.88
C GLU A 301 13.69 -10.37 -18.88
N ASN A 302 12.86 -11.35 -18.52
CA ASN A 302 11.82 -11.18 -17.51
C ASN A 302 12.41 -10.85 -16.13
N ASN A 303 13.57 -11.41 -15.81
CA ASN A 303 14.27 -11.13 -14.56
C ASN A 303 14.84 -9.72 -14.53
N GLU A 304 15.33 -9.19 -15.65
CA GLU A 304 15.75 -7.79 -15.79
C GLU A 304 14.57 -6.82 -15.53
N ASN A 305 13.40 -7.10 -16.12
CA ASN A 305 12.18 -6.33 -15.84
C ASN A 305 11.77 -6.44 -14.36
N THR A 306 11.92 -7.61 -13.75
CA THR A 306 11.62 -7.82 -12.32
C THR A 306 12.56 -7.00 -11.44
N SER A 307 13.86 -6.94 -11.76
CA SER A 307 14.82 -6.07 -11.05
C SER A 307 14.43 -4.60 -11.14
N ALA A 308 14.06 -4.12 -12.33
CA ALA A 308 13.62 -2.73 -12.51
C ALA A 308 12.38 -2.42 -11.65
N SER A 309 11.36 -3.29 -11.66
CA SER A 309 10.18 -3.13 -10.80
C SER A 309 10.51 -3.22 -9.31
N THR A 310 11.53 -3.98 -8.93
CA THR A 310 12.01 -4.08 -7.53
C THR A 310 12.63 -2.75 -7.08
N GLU A 311 13.41 -2.10 -7.93
CA GLU A 311 13.98 -0.78 -7.66
C GLU A 311 12.89 0.30 -7.54
N GLU A 312 11.91 0.29 -8.44
CA GLU A 312 10.75 1.19 -8.36
C GLU A 312 9.96 1.00 -7.06
N LEU A 313 9.73 -0.26 -6.66
CA LEU A 313 9.03 -0.59 -5.42
C LEU A 313 9.83 -0.12 -4.20
N SER A 314 11.16 -0.30 -4.20
CA SER A 314 12.05 0.23 -3.15
C SER A 314 11.90 1.74 -2.98
N SER A 315 11.91 2.48 -4.09
CA SER A 315 11.74 3.94 -4.08
C SER A 315 10.35 4.34 -3.55
N ALA A 316 9.29 3.68 -4.01
CA ALA A 316 7.94 3.94 -3.55
C ALA A 316 7.77 3.64 -2.05
N THR A 317 8.35 2.54 -1.56
CA THR A 317 8.36 2.18 -0.14
C THR A 317 9.03 3.25 0.71
N GLN A 318 10.18 3.78 0.26
CA GLN A 318 10.88 4.85 0.97
C GLN A 318 10.06 6.17 1.00
N GLN A 319 9.36 6.49 -0.08
CA GLN A 319 8.47 7.65 -0.13
C GLN A 319 7.29 7.51 0.83
N ILE A 320 6.65 6.34 0.85
CA ILE A 320 5.53 6.06 1.76
C ILE A 320 6.00 6.11 3.22
N MET A 321 7.17 5.55 3.54
CA MET A 321 7.75 5.65 4.88
C MET A 321 7.95 7.10 5.33
N THR A 322 8.39 7.97 4.42
CA THR A 322 8.54 9.40 4.71
C THR A 322 7.19 10.06 4.99
N ALA A 323 6.16 9.75 4.20
CA ALA A 323 4.80 10.25 4.41
C ALA A 323 4.19 9.75 5.73
N ILE A 324 4.46 8.50 6.13
CA ILE A 324 4.03 7.93 7.41
C ILE A 324 4.65 8.71 8.58
N VAL A 325 5.95 9.03 8.50
CA VAL A 325 6.64 9.84 9.53
C VAL A 325 6.04 11.24 9.62
N GLU A 326 5.73 11.87 8.48
CA GLU A 326 5.09 13.18 8.44
C GLU A 326 3.68 13.16 9.04
N ILE A 327 2.87 12.15 8.71
CA ILE A 327 1.53 11.95 9.30
C ILE A 327 1.63 11.76 10.81
N ALA A 328 2.57 10.94 11.28
CA ALA A 328 2.78 10.74 12.72
C ALA A 328 3.16 12.04 13.43
N SER A 329 3.97 12.89 12.78
CA SER A 329 4.35 14.20 13.31
C SER A 329 3.14 15.13 13.42
N ILE A 330 2.35 15.26 12.34
CA ILE A 330 1.15 16.10 12.30
C ILE A 330 0.12 15.62 13.32
N SER A 331 -0.06 14.31 13.48
CA SER A 331 -0.97 13.77 14.48
C SER A 331 -0.54 14.11 15.91
N ARG A 332 0.75 14.08 16.23
CA ARG A 332 1.26 14.49 17.55
C ARG A 332 1.05 15.98 17.81
N GLU A 333 1.39 16.83 16.85
CA GLU A 333 1.18 18.28 16.94
C GLU A 333 -0.32 18.62 17.09
N SER A 334 -1.18 17.88 16.39
CA SER A 334 -2.64 18.04 16.51
C SER A 334 -3.13 17.68 17.92
N VAL A 335 -2.61 16.61 18.54
CA VAL A 335 -2.97 16.25 19.92
C VAL A 335 -2.60 17.36 20.89
N GLU A 336 -1.37 17.91 20.79
CA GLU A 336 -0.93 19.03 21.64
C GLU A 336 -1.83 20.26 21.46
N MET A 337 -2.17 20.62 20.22
CA MET A 337 -3.09 21.73 19.92
C MET A 337 -4.50 21.51 20.50
N PHE A 338 -5.01 20.27 20.47
CA PHE A 338 -6.32 19.98 21.05
C PHE A 338 -6.32 19.99 22.57
N GLU A 339 -5.21 19.59 23.22
CA GLU A 339 -5.06 19.75 24.67
C GLU A 339 -5.13 21.22 25.09
N GLU A 340 -4.48 22.12 24.35
CA GLU A 340 -4.55 23.58 24.57
C GLU A 340 -5.98 24.12 24.34
N LEU A 341 -6.69 23.64 23.32
CA LEU A 341 -8.08 24.04 23.05
C LEU A 341 -9.05 23.61 24.16
N ILE A 342 -8.82 22.46 24.82
CA ILE A 342 -9.61 22.04 25.98
C ILE A 342 -9.43 23.04 27.12
N GLU A 343 -8.18 23.45 27.40
CA GLU A 343 -7.89 24.42 28.46
C GLU A 343 -8.59 25.77 28.19
N ILE A 344 -8.51 26.28 26.95
CA ILE A 344 -9.20 27.51 26.55
C ILE A 344 -10.71 27.36 26.67
N SER A 345 -11.28 26.22 26.26
CA SER A 345 -12.72 25.98 26.33
C SER A 345 -13.23 25.92 27.77
N ASP A 346 -12.45 25.36 28.69
CA ASP A 346 -12.81 25.31 30.11
C ASP A 346 -12.74 26.72 30.76
N ASP A 347 -11.78 27.57 30.38
CA ASP A 347 -11.70 28.97 30.86
C ASP A 347 -12.83 29.85 30.33
N GLU A 348 -13.20 29.69 29.05
CA GLU A 348 -14.37 30.36 28.44
C GLU A 348 -15.67 29.97 29.13
N LEU A 349 -15.89 28.68 29.41
CA LEU A 349 -17.05 28.20 30.16
C LEU A 349 -17.14 28.88 31.54
N GLN A 350 -16.03 28.90 32.28
CA GLN A 350 -15.98 29.53 33.59
C GLN A 350 -16.27 31.04 33.53
N THR A 351 -15.78 31.71 32.48
CA THR A 351 -16.02 33.13 32.25
C THR A 351 -17.48 33.41 31.92
N MET A 352 -18.10 32.59 31.07
CA MET A 352 -19.52 32.71 30.72
C MET A 352 -20.44 32.45 31.93
N GLU A 353 -20.13 31.45 32.76
CA GLU A 353 -20.88 31.21 34.00
C GLU A 353 -20.85 32.44 34.93
N LYS A 354 -19.69 33.08 35.08
CA LYS A 354 -19.57 34.32 35.87
C LYS A 354 -20.37 35.47 35.25
N LEU A 355 -20.31 35.66 33.93
CA LEU A 355 -21.07 36.70 33.24
C LEU A 355 -22.59 36.51 33.36
N VAL A 356 -23.07 35.27 33.23
CA VAL A 356 -24.50 34.95 33.44
C VAL A 356 -24.91 35.23 34.88
N GLN A 357 -24.04 34.94 35.85
CA GLN A 357 -24.32 35.26 37.25
C GLN A 357 -24.37 36.78 37.50
N GLU A 358 -23.39 37.54 37.01
CA GLU A 358 -23.38 39.00 37.13
C GLU A 358 -24.59 39.64 36.43
N ALA A 359 -25.02 39.09 35.28
CA ALA A 359 -26.21 39.52 34.58
C ALA A 359 -27.49 39.27 35.39
N LYS A 360 -27.60 38.11 36.06
CA LYS A 360 -28.71 37.81 36.98
C LYS A 360 -28.76 38.80 38.15
N ASP A 361 -27.59 39.14 38.71
CA ASP A 361 -27.49 40.14 39.78
C ASP A 361 -27.95 41.54 39.31
N LEU A 362 -27.61 41.94 38.07
CA LEU A 362 -28.11 43.19 37.47
C LEU A 362 -29.64 43.21 37.31
N VAL A 363 -30.25 42.08 36.93
CA VAL A 363 -31.70 41.94 36.84
C VAL A 363 -32.35 42.03 38.23
N GLU A 364 -31.71 41.48 39.27
CA GLU A 364 -32.18 41.59 40.64
C GLU A 364 -32.13 43.04 41.17
N ILE A 365 -31.05 43.77 40.88
CA ILE A 365 -30.93 45.20 41.22
C ILE A 365 -32.08 46.01 40.60
N LYS A 366 -32.48 45.73 39.36
CA LYS A 366 -33.65 46.38 38.75
C LYS A 366 -34.93 46.06 39.51
N ASN A 367 -35.13 44.80 39.92
CA ASN A 367 -36.30 44.43 40.71
C ASN A 367 -36.36 45.15 42.07
N GLU A 368 -35.21 45.42 42.70
CA GLU A 368 -35.13 46.26 43.90
C GLU A 368 -35.45 47.72 43.62
N VAL A 369 -34.93 48.28 42.51
CA VAL A 369 -35.23 49.64 42.06
C VAL A 369 -36.72 49.81 41.76
N ASP A 370 -37.33 48.87 41.05
CA ASP A 370 -38.77 48.86 40.77
C ASP A 370 -39.61 48.77 42.05
N LYS A 371 -39.17 47.98 43.04
CA LYS A 371 -39.82 47.93 44.36
C LYS A 371 -39.72 49.28 45.07
N LEU A 372 -38.56 49.93 45.09
CA LEU A 372 -38.39 51.25 45.69
C LEU A 372 -39.27 52.31 45.01
N LEU A 373 -39.38 52.25 43.69
CA LEU A 373 -40.19 53.19 42.90
C LEU A 373 -41.71 52.92 43.03
N SER A 374 -42.13 51.66 43.17
CA SER A 374 -43.55 51.26 43.27
C SER A 374 -44.09 51.19 44.71
N TRP A 375 -43.24 51.09 45.72
CA TRP A 375 -43.64 51.09 47.14
C TRP A 375 -44.42 52.34 47.52
N ASN A 376 -44.18 53.48 46.86
CA ASN A 376 -44.92 54.72 47.11
C ASN A 376 -46.31 54.80 46.48
N ASP A 377 -46.53 54.14 45.34
CA ASP A 377 -47.86 54.12 44.72
C ASP A 377 -48.84 53.25 45.55
N ARG A 378 -48.34 52.21 46.25
CA ARG A 378 -49.15 51.40 47.17
C ARG A 378 -49.57 52.15 48.44
N ILE A 379 -48.74 53.07 48.94
CA ILE A 379 -49.10 53.89 50.12
C ILE A 379 -50.23 54.88 49.79
N LYS A 380 -50.32 55.36 48.53
CA LYS A 380 -51.46 56.17 48.07
C LYS A 380 -52.76 55.38 48.01
N MET A 381 -52.73 54.11 47.59
CA MET A 381 -53.94 53.26 47.56
C MET A 381 -54.36 52.76 48.96
N ALA A 382 -53.42 52.61 49.91
CA ALA A 382 -53.75 52.22 51.28
C ALA A 382 -54.26 53.38 52.16
N LYS A 383 -54.18 54.63 51.67
CA LYS A 383 -54.64 55.84 52.37
C LYS A 383 -55.86 56.53 51.75
N ALA A 384 -56.37 56.01 50.63
CA ALA A 384 -57.68 56.34 50.09
C ALA A 384 -58.72 55.35 50.64
#